data_AF-A0A9W8WSY4-F1
#
_entry.id   AF-A0A9W8WSY4-F1
#
_cell.length_a   1.000
_cell.length_b   1.000
_cell.length_c   1.000
_cell.angle_alpha   90.00
_cell.angle_beta   90.00
_cell.angle_gamma   90.00
#
_symmetry.space_group_name_H-M   'P 1'
#
loop_
_entity.id
_entity.type
_entity.pdbx_description
1 polymer ?
#
loop_
_entity_poly.entity_id
_entity_poly.type
_entity_poly.pdbx_seq_one_letter_code
_entity_poly.pdbx_strand_id
1 'polypeptide(L)'
;MSSDISKPDPNIAVTTPHSHPSSTLSTTEAERRLRWKIDLYVVPVVAVLYALCTIDRVNIGNARLAGFERSLDLHGNDFNVLLSIFYVSYILCSVPATWVTKWIGPAWVLPGTTLVFGVLTVSFAFVKLAFRLSLYIVMAPLSGAVSGLLASAILKLDHFGSTEEWQMIFVIEGVITIALALVALLVMTDRPETARWLTPGEKALAISRVQDERIAAPGAMEAFNLRKALRGLRNPVVLFTAISLGLVQITIQVRSSDALPRAHQTLSYLQAQRIPFILLTNGGGKHESERVADLSRKLQVPLDTSMFVQSHTPFADMDQYKGKTVMVVGGDEDKCRHVAEAYGFKTVVTPGDILAAYPDVWPFSQQLLPYYKTFTRPLPAPIDPSSPSSSLRIDAVFVYNDPRDWGLDAQIIKDVLLSERGILGTLSAKNGDANLPNKGYQQDGQPPLYFSNPDLLWAAKYHLPRLGQGGFREALEGIWAAVTGGEKEGVKLQKVVMGKPYKPTYEFAEKRLIAHRAHLLKGTKQEPGALKSVYMVGDNPASDIAGGNNYESPYGTDWASILVSTGVYVEGTQPAVQPRQIVGDVWDAVSWAAEQEGWKG
;
A
#
# COMPACT_ATOMS: atom_id res chain seq x y z
N MET A 1 -67.49 42.87 -32.24
CA MET A 1 -67.85 41.96 -33.34
C MET A 1 -66.57 41.41 -33.95
N SER A 2 -66.64 40.25 -34.63
CA SER A 2 -65.60 39.66 -35.49
C SER A 2 -65.05 40.66 -36.54
N SER A 3 -63.95 40.41 -37.28
CA SER A 3 -63.26 39.13 -37.62
C SER A 3 -61.84 39.34 -38.16
N ASP A 4 -61.10 38.21 -38.25
CA ASP A 4 -60.08 37.83 -39.26
C ASP A 4 -58.80 38.66 -39.51
N ILE A 5 -57.70 38.10 -39.00
CA ILE A 5 -56.62 37.46 -39.78
C ILE A 5 -56.45 37.91 -41.25
N SER A 6 -55.31 38.57 -41.52
CA SER A 6 -54.61 38.43 -42.81
C SER A 6 -53.09 38.34 -42.56
N LYS A 7 -52.40 37.46 -43.31
CA LYS A 7 -50.94 37.25 -43.20
C LYS A 7 -50.20 38.43 -43.86
N PRO A 8 -49.01 38.83 -43.34
CA PRO A 8 -48.21 39.88 -43.97
C PRO A 8 -47.48 39.40 -45.23
N ASP A 9 -47.26 40.34 -46.16
CA ASP A 9 -46.54 40.20 -47.44
C ASP A 9 -45.10 39.69 -47.29
N PRO A 10 -44.55 38.90 -48.23
CA PRO A 10 -43.20 38.35 -48.15
C PRO A 10 -42.09 39.33 -48.60
N ASN A 11 -42.41 40.58 -48.93
CA ASN A 11 -41.48 41.53 -49.57
C ASN A 11 -41.24 42.82 -48.76
N ILE A 12 -40.79 42.69 -47.51
CA ILE A 12 -40.07 43.79 -46.83
C ILE A 12 -38.63 43.33 -46.58
N ALA A 13 -37.74 43.71 -47.50
CA ALA A 13 -36.31 43.49 -47.38
C ALA A 13 -35.76 44.34 -46.21
N VAL A 14 -35.40 43.68 -45.11
CA VAL A 14 -34.62 44.31 -44.04
C VAL A 14 -33.22 44.56 -44.57
N THR A 15 -32.88 45.84 -44.76
CA THR A 15 -31.54 46.28 -45.13
C THR A 15 -30.52 45.87 -44.07
N THR A 16 -29.64 44.93 -44.41
CA THR A 16 -28.47 44.58 -43.60
C THR A 16 -27.32 45.55 -43.88
N PRO A 17 -26.76 46.22 -42.86
CA PRO A 17 -25.49 46.91 -42.98
C PRO A 17 -24.32 46.01 -42.54
N HIS A 18 -23.28 45.99 -43.37
CA HIS A 18 -21.92 45.50 -43.11
C HIS A 18 -21.66 43.99 -43.12
N SER A 19 -21.43 43.50 -44.34
CA SER A 19 -20.51 42.41 -44.63
C SER A 19 -19.09 42.69 -44.12
N HIS A 20 -18.51 41.77 -43.36
CA HIS A 20 -17.06 41.53 -43.36
C HIS A 20 -16.78 40.21 -44.10
N PRO A 21 -16.01 40.22 -45.20
CA PRO A 21 -15.71 39.00 -45.95
C PRO A 21 -14.56 38.21 -45.32
N SER A 22 -14.60 36.88 -45.47
CA SER A 22 -13.43 35.98 -45.47
C SER A 22 -12.59 35.90 -44.17
N SER A 23 -13.08 35.26 -43.09
CA SER A 23 -12.20 34.98 -41.92
C SER A 23 -12.49 33.75 -41.03
N THR A 24 -13.60 33.03 -41.15
CA THR A 24 -14.02 31.96 -40.19
C THR A 24 -13.03 30.80 -39.98
N LEU A 25 -12.20 30.48 -40.98
CA LEU A 25 -11.09 29.52 -40.83
C LEU A 25 -9.88 30.13 -40.11
N SER A 26 -9.59 31.41 -40.36
CA SER A 26 -8.45 32.12 -39.75
C SER A 26 -8.64 32.39 -38.26
N THR A 27 -9.87 32.70 -37.82
CA THR A 27 -10.20 32.93 -36.41
C THR A 27 -9.95 31.68 -35.57
N THR A 28 -10.36 30.50 -36.05
CA THR A 28 -10.22 29.23 -35.34
C THR A 28 -8.74 28.82 -35.17
N GLU A 29 -7.90 29.02 -36.19
CA GLU A 29 -6.46 28.76 -36.09
C GLU A 29 -5.73 29.77 -35.19
N ALA A 30 -6.04 31.06 -35.32
CA ALA A 30 -5.45 32.11 -34.49
C ALA A 30 -5.85 31.95 -33.02
N GLU A 31 -7.12 31.59 -32.75
CA GLU A 31 -7.62 31.29 -31.41
C GLU A 31 -6.97 30.04 -30.82
N ARG A 32 -6.80 28.96 -31.61
CA ARG A 32 -6.06 27.77 -31.17
C ARG A 32 -4.61 28.11 -30.79
N ARG A 33 -3.92 28.93 -31.60
CA ARG A 33 -2.55 29.38 -31.30
C ARG A 33 -2.50 30.27 -30.06
N LEU A 34 -3.49 31.15 -29.87
CA LEU A 34 -3.61 32.00 -28.69
C LEU A 34 -3.84 31.18 -27.41
N ARG A 35 -4.76 30.20 -27.44
CA ARG A 35 -5.00 29.29 -26.31
C ARG A 35 -3.73 28.51 -25.93
N TRP A 36 -3.07 27.88 -26.90
CA TRP A 36 -1.79 27.19 -26.67
C TRP A 36 -0.70 28.12 -26.10
N LYS A 37 -0.65 29.39 -26.53
CA LYS A 37 0.27 30.39 -25.98
C LYS A 37 -0.06 30.76 -24.55
N ILE A 38 -1.34 30.89 -24.20
CA ILE A 38 -1.79 31.11 -22.81
C ILE A 38 -1.41 29.91 -21.95
N ASP A 39 -1.71 28.69 -22.42
CA ASP A 39 -1.41 27.45 -21.70
C ASP A 39 0.10 27.30 -21.45
N LEU A 40 0.95 27.57 -22.46
CA LEU A 40 2.42 27.49 -22.32
C LEU A 40 3.02 28.52 -21.35
N TYR A 41 2.38 29.66 -21.12
CA TYR A 41 2.87 30.70 -20.18
C TYR A 41 2.29 30.56 -18.78
N VAL A 42 1.08 30.02 -18.64
CA VAL A 42 0.38 29.90 -17.34
C VAL A 42 0.53 28.51 -16.74
N VAL A 43 0.30 27.44 -17.50
CA VAL A 43 0.23 26.08 -16.96
C VAL A 43 1.58 25.58 -16.42
N PRO A 44 2.73 25.73 -17.10
CA PRO A 44 4.02 25.33 -16.53
C PRO A 44 4.39 26.09 -15.25
N VAL A 45 4.12 27.40 -15.20
CA VAL A 45 4.39 28.22 -14.01
C VAL A 45 3.54 27.76 -12.83
N VAL A 46 2.23 27.62 -13.02
CA VAL A 46 1.32 27.15 -11.97
C VAL A 46 1.66 25.70 -11.56
N ALA A 47 2.00 24.82 -12.50
CA ALA A 47 2.36 23.44 -12.20
C ALA A 47 3.67 23.31 -11.40
N VAL A 48 4.70 24.12 -11.72
CA VAL A 48 5.98 24.14 -10.98
C VAL A 48 5.80 24.73 -9.58
N LEU A 49 5.05 25.82 -9.45
CA LEU A 49 4.71 26.40 -8.14
C LEU A 49 3.94 25.39 -7.26
N TYR A 50 2.95 24.71 -7.85
CA TYR A 50 2.16 23.69 -7.15
C TYR A 50 2.98 22.45 -6.76
N ALA A 51 3.93 22.04 -7.62
CA ALA A 51 4.85 20.95 -7.32
C ALA A 51 5.74 21.30 -6.13
N LEU A 52 6.39 22.48 -6.14
CA LEU A 52 7.28 22.94 -5.07
C LEU A 52 6.55 23.05 -3.72
N CYS A 53 5.39 23.72 -3.68
CA CYS A 53 4.54 23.83 -2.49
C CYS A 53 4.18 22.50 -1.84
N THR A 54 4.38 21.36 -2.51
CA THR A 54 4.24 20.06 -1.85
C THR A 54 5.51 19.29 -1.61
N ILE A 55 6.59 19.58 -2.32
CA ILE A 55 7.90 19.03 -1.94
C ILE A 55 8.22 19.49 -0.50
N ASP A 56 7.97 20.77 -0.20
CA ASP A 56 7.97 21.36 1.15
C ASP A 56 7.14 20.60 2.21
N ARG A 57 6.04 19.96 1.79
CA ARG A 57 5.14 19.20 2.68
C ARG A 57 5.70 17.85 3.07
N VAL A 58 6.35 17.16 2.13
CA VAL A 58 6.95 15.85 2.38
C VAL A 58 8.27 16.02 3.14
N ASN A 59 8.92 17.18 3.00
CA ASN A 59 10.17 17.50 3.70
C ASN A 59 10.07 17.53 5.22
N ILE A 60 8.89 17.72 5.85
CA ILE A 60 8.79 17.54 7.31
C ILE A 60 9.00 16.08 7.74
N GLY A 61 8.61 15.11 6.89
CA GLY A 61 8.90 13.70 7.08
C GLY A 61 10.36 13.34 6.80
N ASN A 62 10.96 13.97 5.77
CA ASN A 62 12.39 13.78 5.47
C ASN A 62 13.29 14.41 6.56
N ALA A 63 12.94 15.60 7.04
CA ALA A 63 13.63 16.28 8.13
C ALA A 63 13.58 15.45 9.43
N ARG A 64 12.42 14.84 9.75
CA ARG A 64 12.28 13.87 10.85
C ARG A 64 13.34 12.76 10.78
N LEU A 65 13.53 12.19 9.58
CA LEU A 65 14.55 11.15 9.35
C LEU A 65 15.99 11.71 9.43
N ALA A 66 16.19 12.98 9.10
CA ALA A 66 17.46 13.72 9.21
C ALA A 66 17.70 14.38 10.59
N GLY A 67 17.17 13.78 11.67
CA GLY A 67 17.51 14.16 13.06
C GLY A 67 16.70 15.30 13.69
N PHE A 68 15.77 15.91 12.96
CA PHE A 68 14.92 17.04 13.41
C PHE A 68 14.28 16.87 14.80
N GLU A 69 13.77 15.69 15.15
CA GLU A 69 13.18 15.44 16.48
C GLU A 69 14.21 15.55 17.62
N ARG A 70 15.46 15.14 17.35
CA ARG A 70 16.57 15.19 18.29
C ARG A 70 17.16 16.60 18.42
N SER A 71 17.23 17.34 17.32
CA SER A 71 17.73 18.73 17.30
C SER A 71 16.78 19.72 17.98
N LEU A 72 15.47 19.43 17.99
CA LEU A 72 14.43 20.29 18.57
C LEU A 72 13.90 19.80 19.93
N ASP A 73 14.51 18.75 20.50
CA ASP A 73 14.16 18.14 21.80
C ASP A 73 12.66 17.78 21.92
N LEU A 74 12.10 17.17 20.87
CA LEU A 74 10.69 16.79 20.80
C LEU A 74 10.45 15.45 21.51
N HIS A 75 9.37 15.33 22.30
CA HIS A 75 9.08 14.13 23.08
C HIS A 75 7.68 13.57 22.82
N GLY A 76 7.54 12.25 22.89
CA GLY A 76 6.25 11.55 22.86
C GLY A 76 5.35 11.96 21.67
N ASN A 77 4.31 12.72 21.96
CA ASN A 77 3.32 13.18 20.97
C ASN A 77 3.61 14.57 20.37
N ASP A 78 4.68 15.26 20.74
CA ASP A 78 4.94 16.64 20.30
C ASP A 78 4.97 16.79 18.77
N PHE A 79 5.57 15.82 18.06
CA PHE A 79 5.54 15.78 16.59
C PHE A 79 4.11 15.67 16.04
N ASN A 80 3.24 14.87 16.67
CA ASN A 80 1.85 14.69 16.28
C ASN A 80 0.99 15.91 16.65
N VAL A 81 1.29 16.59 17.76
CA VAL A 81 0.64 17.84 18.19
C VAL A 81 1.00 18.97 17.22
N LEU A 82 2.29 19.12 16.87
CA LEU A 82 2.76 20.02 15.82
C LEU A 82 2.02 19.74 14.50
N LEU A 83 1.96 18.49 14.07
CA LEU A 83 1.23 18.07 12.86
C LEU A 83 -0.29 18.26 12.97
N SER A 84 -0.87 18.35 14.17
CA SER A 84 -2.31 18.58 14.39
C SER A 84 -2.69 20.06 14.34
N ILE A 85 -1.81 20.95 14.84
CA ILE A 85 -2.00 22.42 14.79
C ILE A 85 -2.11 22.91 13.33
N PHE A 86 -1.51 22.17 12.38
CA PHE A 86 -1.74 22.33 10.94
C PHE A 86 -3.21 22.38 10.57
N TYR A 87 -3.91 21.29 10.83
CA TYR A 87 -5.24 21.07 10.27
C TYR A 87 -6.24 22.07 10.87
N VAL A 88 -6.07 22.42 12.15
CA VAL A 88 -6.80 23.51 12.80
C VAL A 88 -6.57 24.84 12.10
N SER A 89 -5.31 25.23 11.88
CA SER A 89 -4.95 26.51 11.27
C SER A 89 -5.36 26.58 9.78
N TYR A 90 -5.25 25.47 9.05
CA TYR A 90 -5.68 25.36 7.66
C TYR A 90 -7.20 25.57 7.52
N ILE A 91 -8.00 24.96 8.40
CA ILE A 91 -9.46 25.15 8.42
C ILE A 91 -9.80 26.62 8.69
N LEU A 92 -9.10 27.27 9.64
CA LEU A 92 -9.35 28.66 10.00
C LEU A 92 -8.89 29.66 8.92
N CYS A 93 -7.75 29.43 8.26
CA CYS A 93 -7.15 30.36 7.30
C CYS A 93 -7.61 30.16 5.84
N SER A 94 -8.08 28.98 5.47
CA SER A 94 -8.53 28.68 4.09
C SER A 94 -9.73 29.54 3.66
N VAL A 95 -10.66 29.83 4.58
CA VAL A 95 -11.84 30.67 4.29
C VAL A 95 -11.47 32.14 4.05
N PRO A 96 -10.69 32.82 4.92
CA PRO A 96 -10.13 34.14 4.63
C PRO A 96 -9.26 34.20 3.37
N ALA A 97 -8.37 33.22 3.14
CA ALA A 97 -7.48 33.22 1.98
C ALA A 97 -8.28 33.18 0.66
N THR A 98 -9.27 32.29 0.57
CA THR A 98 -10.18 32.20 -0.59
C THR A 98 -10.99 33.48 -0.80
N TRP A 99 -11.28 34.23 0.26
CA TRP A 99 -11.98 35.51 0.20
C TRP A 99 -11.08 36.63 -0.36
N VAL A 100 -9.81 36.69 0.08
CA VAL A 100 -8.81 37.66 -0.42
C VAL A 100 -8.52 37.43 -1.92
N THR A 101 -8.43 36.19 -2.38
CA THR A 101 -8.25 35.86 -3.81
C THR A 101 -9.36 36.44 -4.69
N LYS A 102 -10.60 36.56 -4.19
CA LYS A 102 -11.71 37.18 -4.94
C LYS A 102 -11.63 38.70 -5.02
N TRP A 103 -10.88 39.35 -4.14
CA TRP A 103 -10.78 40.81 -4.08
C TRP A 103 -9.57 41.35 -4.85
N ILE A 104 -8.43 40.64 -4.76
CA ILE A 104 -7.14 41.11 -5.29
C ILE A 104 -6.80 40.44 -6.65
N GLY A 105 -7.36 39.27 -6.95
CA GLY A 105 -7.12 38.53 -8.19
C GLY A 105 -6.08 37.41 -8.04
N PRO A 106 -6.26 36.24 -8.68
CA PRO A 106 -5.33 35.12 -8.57
C PRO A 106 -3.89 35.43 -8.99
N ALA A 107 -3.65 36.26 -10.02
CA ALA A 107 -2.29 36.52 -10.51
C ALA A 107 -1.45 37.41 -9.57
N TRP A 108 -2.07 38.11 -8.62
CA TRP A 108 -1.37 38.80 -7.54
C TRP A 108 -1.32 37.97 -6.26
N VAL A 109 -2.41 37.31 -5.90
CA VAL A 109 -2.48 36.53 -4.65
C VAL A 109 -1.64 35.27 -4.72
N LEU A 110 -1.64 34.52 -5.82
CA LEU A 110 -0.86 33.28 -5.91
C LEU A 110 0.66 33.58 -5.82
N PRO A 111 1.28 34.42 -6.68
CA PRO A 111 2.71 34.66 -6.58
C PRO A 111 3.10 35.49 -5.35
N GLY A 112 2.22 36.37 -4.85
CA GLY A 112 2.42 37.10 -3.60
C GLY A 112 2.46 36.19 -2.37
N THR A 113 1.55 35.20 -2.29
CA THR A 113 1.61 34.18 -1.23
C THR A 113 2.84 33.29 -1.37
N THR A 114 3.26 32.89 -2.58
CA THR A 114 4.52 32.15 -2.77
C THR A 114 5.75 32.97 -2.37
N LEU A 115 5.81 34.27 -2.67
CA LEU A 115 6.93 35.13 -2.28
C LEU A 115 7.01 35.29 -0.75
N VAL A 116 5.88 35.54 -0.09
CA VAL A 116 5.80 35.59 1.38
C VAL A 116 6.20 34.26 1.99
N PHE A 117 5.73 33.14 1.43
CA PHE A 117 6.10 31.79 1.85
C PHE A 117 7.62 31.57 1.76
N GLY A 118 8.24 31.81 0.60
CA GLY A 118 9.68 31.62 0.42
C GLY A 118 10.54 32.50 1.33
N VAL A 119 10.18 33.79 1.50
CA VAL A 119 10.89 34.71 2.40
C VAL A 119 10.80 34.26 3.86
N LEU A 120 9.63 33.75 4.30
CA LEU A 120 9.49 33.15 5.62
C LEU A 120 10.33 31.89 5.77
N THR A 121 10.30 30.96 4.80
CA THR A 121 11.09 29.72 4.79
C THR A 121 12.60 29.99 4.97
N VAL A 122 13.17 30.94 4.23
CA VAL A 122 14.59 31.32 4.39
C VAL A 122 14.87 31.99 5.75
N SER A 123 13.92 32.78 6.27
CA SER A 123 14.06 33.44 7.58
C SER A 123 14.04 32.44 8.75
N PHE A 124 13.43 31.25 8.59
CA PHE A 124 13.35 30.24 9.65
C PHE A 124 14.66 29.50 9.93
N ALA A 125 15.61 29.46 8.98
CA ALA A 125 16.90 28.78 9.16
C ALA A 125 17.78 29.37 10.28
N PHE A 126 17.39 30.51 10.87
CA PHE A 126 18.17 31.28 11.83
C PHE A 126 17.49 31.45 13.20
N VAL A 127 16.36 30.78 13.49
CA VAL A 127 15.54 31.02 14.71
C VAL A 127 15.32 29.75 15.55
N LYS A 128 15.70 29.81 16.84
CA LYS A 128 15.83 28.63 17.74
C LYS A 128 14.70 28.44 18.77
N LEU A 129 13.43 28.30 18.35
CA LEU A 129 12.35 27.98 19.33
C LEU A 129 11.14 27.24 18.74
N ALA A 130 10.76 26.12 19.36
CA ALA A 130 9.75 25.17 18.87
C ALA A 130 8.32 25.74 18.71
N PHE A 131 7.91 26.73 19.51
CA PHE A 131 6.54 27.29 19.49
C PHE A 131 6.15 27.96 18.15
N ARG A 132 7.10 28.23 17.25
CA ARG A 132 6.85 28.84 15.94
C ARG A 132 6.82 27.84 14.78
N LEU A 133 7.20 26.58 14.99
CA LEU A 133 7.05 25.55 13.95
C LEU A 133 5.57 25.30 13.61
N SER A 134 4.68 25.39 14.59
CA SER A 134 3.23 25.24 14.43
C SER A 134 2.60 26.22 13.42
N LEU A 135 3.29 27.34 13.09
CA LEU A 135 2.87 28.30 12.06
C LEU A 135 3.36 27.94 10.65
N TYR A 136 4.46 27.19 10.51
CA TYR A 136 4.95 26.70 9.22
C TYR A 136 4.01 25.66 8.62
N ILE A 137 3.48 24.78 9.48
CA ILE A 137 2.71 23.60 9.07
C ILE A 137 1.28 24.00 8.70
N VAL A 138 0.99 25.07 7.94
CA VAL A 138 -0.40 25.53 7.70
C VAL A 138 -0.87 25.40 6.25
N MET A 139 0.01 25.25 5.25
CA MET A 139 -0.30 25.67 3.87
C MET A 139 0.14 24.76 2.69
N ALA A 140 -0.16 23.44 2.67
CA ALA A 140 0.31 22.59 1.54
C ALA A 140 -0.59 21.41 1.06
N PRO A 141 -0.91 21.33 -0.26
CA PRO A 141 -1.15 20.09 -1.06
C PRO A 141 -0.64 20.18 -2.55
N LEU A 142 -0.44 19.15 -3.40
CA LEU A 142 -0.41 17.66 -3.33
C LEU A 142 0.65 17.06 -4.32
N SER A 143 1.79 16.48 -3.86
CA SER A 143 2.82 15.79 -4.68
C SER A 143 3.74 14.87 -3.84
N GLY A 144 3.42 13.57 -3.80
CA GLY A 144 4.21 12.55 -3.11
C GLY A 144 4.89 11.59 -4.08
N ALA A 145 6.07 11.96 -4.61
CA ALA A 145 6.99 11.05 -5.33
C ALA A 145 8.38 11.67 -5.51
N VAL A 146 8.46 12.96 -5.82
CA VAL A 146 9.72 13.65 -6.20
C VAL A 146 10.54 14.10 -4.98
N SER A 147 9.87 14.51 -3.88
CA SER A 147 10.54 15.06 -2.69
C SER A 147 11.55 14.12 -2.03
N GLY A 148 11.23 12.84 -1.87
CA GLY A 148 12.16 11.90 -1.24
C GLY A 148 13.50 11.78 -1.99
N LEU A 149 13.47 11.89 -3.33
CA LEU A 149 14.68 11.88 -4.16
C LEU A 149 15.43 13.21 -4.08
N LEU A 150 14.73 14.34 -4.06
CA LEU A 150 15.36 15.66 -3.94
C LEU A 150 16.01 15.85 -2.56
N ALA A 151 15.30 15.52 -1.48
CA ALA A 151 15.84 15.54 -0.12
C ALA A 151 17.03 14.57 0.03
N SER A 152 16.97 13.37 -0.55
CA SER A 152 18.10 12.42 -0.57
C SER A 152 19.31 12.93 -1.37
N ALA A 153 19.11 13.78 -2.36
CA ALA A 153 20.20 14.46 -3.07
C ALA A 153 20.78 15.63 -2.26
N ILE A 154 19.93 16.42 -1.60
CA ILE A 154 20.35 17.54 -0.74
C ILE A 154 21.17 17.04 0.46
N LEU A 155 20.74 15.95 1.11
CA LEU A 155 21.43 15.33 2.26
C LEU A 155 22.77 14.66 1.89
N LYS A 156 23.19 14.69 0.62
CA LYS A 156 24.53 14.25 0.16
C LYS A 156 25.49 15.42 -0.11
N LEU A 157 25.03 16.66 0.06
CA LEU A 157 25.88 17.84 -0.07
C LEU A 157 26.57 18.11 1.27
N ASP A 158 27.81 18.60 1.22
CA ASP A 158 28.49 19.10 2.42
C ASP A 158 27.72 20.29 3.02
N HIS A 159 27.64 20.37 4.35
CA HIS A 159 26.92 21.44 5.03
C HIS A 159 27.61 22.80 4.87
N PHE A 160 26.83 23.87 4.74
CA PHE A 160 27.37 25.23 4.53
C PHE A 160 27.12 26.12 5.75
N GLY A 161 28.20 26.73 6.25
CA GLY A 161 28.14 27.58 7.45
C GLY A 161 27.73 26.78 8.70
N SER A 162 26.72 27.26 9.41
CA SER A 162 26.25 26.67 10.68
C SER A 162 24.94 25.89 10.56
N THR A 163 24.57 25.42 9.37
CA THR A 163 23.31 24.68 9.15
C THR A 163 23.44 23.20 9.52
N GLU A 164 22.43 22.65 10.21
CA GLU A 164 22.27 21.21 10.37
C GLU A 164 21.70 20.56 9.08
N GLU A 165 21.91 19.26 8.89
CA GLU A 165 21.54 18.51 7.68
C GLU A 165 20.07 18.70 7.26
N TRP A 166 19.14 18.63 8.22
CA TRP A 166 17.71 18.85 7.95
C TRP A 166 17.37 20.29 7.56
N GLN A 167 18.18 21.27 7.96
CA GLN A 167 17.96 22.70 7.64
C GLN A 167 18.32 23.00 6.19
N MET A 168 19.31 22.29 5.63
CA MET A 168 19.74 22.44 4.24
C MET A 168 18.60 22.17 3.25
N ILE A 169 17.72 21.21 3.57
CA ILE A 169 16.50 20.90 2.79
C ILE A 169 15.64 22.17 2.64
N PHE A 170 15.30 22.82 3.76
CA PHE A 170 14.46 24.03 3.75
C PHE A 170 15.14 25.25 3.15
N VAL A 171 16.47 25.41 3.33
CA VAL A 171 17.21 26.55 2.75
C VAL A 171 17.29 26.46 1.23
N ILE A 172 17.70 25.31 0.68
CA ILE A 172 17.90 25.13 -0.76
C ILE A 172 16.57 25.23 -1.51
N GLU A 173 15.55 24.52 -1.03
CA GLU A 173 14.22 24.54 -1.67
C GLU A 173 13.48 25.86 -1.46
N GLY A 174 13.67 26.53 -0.31
CA GLY A 174 13.17 27.88 -0.07
C GLY A 174 13.74 28.91 -1.05
N VAL A 175 15.04 28.88 -1.33
CA VAL A 175 15.70 29.78 -2.31
C VAL A 175 15.18 29.53 -3.74
N ILE A 176 15.04 28.25 -4.14
CA ILE A 176 14.46 27.87 -5.44
C ILE A 176 13.02 28.40 -5.56
N THR A 177 12.23 28.28 -4.49
CA THR A 177 10.84 28.75 -4.42
C THR A 177 10.73 30.27 -4.50
N ILE A 178 11.62 31.03 -3.83
CA ILE A 178 11.68 32.50 -3.99
C ILE A 178 11.98 32.88 -5.44
N ALA A 179 12.99 32.27 -6.05
CA ALA A 179 13.39 32.61 -7.42
C ALA A 179 12.23 32.39 -8.42
N LEU A 180 11.49 31.30 -8.27
CA LEU A 180 10.35 30.97 -9.13
C LEU A 180 9.10 31.80 -8.81
N ALA A 181 8.88 32.22 -7.55
CA ALA A 181 7.85 33.19 -7.20
C ALA A 181 8.08 34.55 -7.87
N LEU A 182 9.34 35.01 -7.92
CA LEU A 182 9.73 36.26 -8.60
C LEU A 182 9.52 36.16 -10.12
N VAL A 183 9.81 35.02 -10.74
CA VAL A 183 9.48 34.78 -12.16
C VAL A 183 7.96 34.77 -12.38
N ALA A 184 7.19 34.12 -11.50
CA ALA A 184 5.73 34.07 -11.60
C ALA A 184 5.08 35.46 -11.50
N LEU A 185 5.57 36.34 -10.61
CA LEU A 185 5.15 37.75 -10.50
C LEU A 185 5.36 38.57 -11.80
N LEU A 186 6.27 38.14 -12.68
CA LEU A 186 6.56 38.81 -13.95
C LEU A 186 5.78 38.22 -15.14
N VAL A 187 5.30 36.98 -15.01
CA VAL A 187 4.67 36.21 -16.10
C VAL A 187 3.15 36.09 -15.95
N MET A 188 2.63 35.90 -14.73
CA MET A 188 1.20 35.75 -14.48
C MET A 188 0.45 37.08 -14.61
N THR A 189 -0.71 37.08 -15.27
CA THR A 189 -1.54 38.28 -15.46
C THR A 189 -3.02 37.96 -15.43
N ASP A 190 -3.79 38.69 -14.60
CA ASP A 190 -5.25 38.47 -14.44
C ASP A 190 -6.10 38.86 -15.66
N ARG A 191 -5.57 39.70 -16.57
CA ARG A 191 -6.34 40.22 -17.71
C ARG A 191 -5.52 40.33 -19.00
N PRO A 192 -6.10 40.07 -20.20
CA PRO A 192 -5.35 40.11 -21.45
C PRO A 192 -4.69 41.45 -21.78
N GLU A 193 -5.28 42.56 -21.36
CA GLU A 193 -4.71 43.92 -21.51
C GLU A 193 -3.35 44.02 -20.82
N THR A 194 -3.24 43.41 -19.63
CA THR A 194 -2.06 43.45 -18.76
C THR A 194 -0.97 42.45 -19.15
N ALA A 195 -1.29 41.42 -19.95
CA ALA A 195 -0.35 40.41 -20.42
C ALA A 195 0.83 41.03 -21.18
N ARG A 196 2.06 40.91 -20.66
CA ARG A 196 3.26 41.49 -21.29
C ARG A 196 3.76 40.70 -22.50
N TRP A 197 3.35 39.44 -22.61
CA TRP A 197 3.77 38.45 -23.61
C TRP A 197 2.76 38.24 -24.76
N LEU A 198 1.62 38.95 -24.74
CA LEU A 198 0.66 39.01 -25.84
C LEU A 198 0.95 40.21 -26.76
N THR A 199 0.93 39.97 -28.07
CA THR A 199 0.99 41.01 -29.11
C THR A 199 -0.33 41.79 -29.19
N PRO A 200 -0.35 43.01 -29.77
CA PRO A 200 -1.57 43.83 -29.85
C PRO A 200 -2.77 43.11 -30.51
N GLY A 201 -2.54 42.31 -31.55
CA GLY A 201 -3.59 41.52 -32.21
C GLY A 201 -4.12 40.37 -31.35
N GLU A 202 -3.23 39.67 -30.64
CA GLU A 202 -3.63 38.61 -29.69
C GLU A 202 -4.42 39.18 -28.51
N LYS A 203 -4.05 40.37 -28.01
CA LYS A 203 -4.80 41.07 -26.96
C LYS A 203 -6.23 41.40 -27.43
N ALA A 204 -6.38 41.98 -28.62
CA ALA A 204 -7.69 42.30 -29.18
C ALA A 204 -8.58 41.05 -29.29
N LEU A 205 -8.02 39.92 -29.77
CA LEU A 205 -8.75 38.65 -29.86
C LEU A 205 -9.18 38.11 -28.49
N ALA A 206 -8.28 38.14 -27.49
CA ALA A 206 -8.59 37.71 -26.13
C ALA A 206 -9.65 38.59 -25.46
N ILE A 207 -9.61 39.91 -25.65
CA ILE A 207 -10.58 40.86 -25.11
C ILE A 207 -11.96 40.64 -25.73
N SER A 208 -12.03 40.46 -27.05
CA SER A 208 -13.29 40.12 -27.75
C SER A 208 -13.93 38.87 -27.14
N ARG A 209 -13.14 37.80 -26.94
CA ARG A 209 -13.66 36.54 -26.39
C ARG A 209 -14.21 36.69 -24.97
N VAL A 210 -13.54 37.47 -24.10
CA VAL A 210 -14.03 37.78 -22.74
C VAL A 210 -15.30 38.63 -22.76
N GLN A 211 -15.49 39.46 -23.79
CA GLN A 211 -16.74 40.22 -23.99
C GLN A 211 -17.86 39.31 -24.51
N ASP A 212 -17.58 38.43 -25.48
CA ASP A 212 -18.55 37.45 -26.02
C ASP A 212 -19.07 36.50 -24.94
N GLU A 213 -18.20 36.02 -24.04
CA GLU A 213 -18.61 35.17 -22.90
C GLU A 213 -19.45 35.93 -21.86
N ARG A 214 -19.18 37.22 -21.65
CA ARG A 214 -20.02 38.10 -20.80
C ARG A 214 -21.39 38.40 -21.42
N ILE A 215 -21.50 38.39 -22.75
CA ILE A 215 -22.76 38.58 -23.47
C ILE A 215 -23.57 37.26 -23.46
N ALA A 216 -22.90 36.11 -23.58
CA ALA A 216 -23.54 34.79 -23.55
C ALA A 216 -24.06 34.39 -22.16
N ALA A 217 -23.50 34.95 -21.08
CA ALA A 217 -23.92 34.73 -19.70
C ALA A 217 -24.39 36.04 -19.05
N PRO A 218 -25.68 36.41 -19.15
CA PRO A 218 -26.23 37.64 -18.55
C PRO A 218 -26.35 37.51 -17.01
N GLY A 219 -25.20 37.50 -16.35
CA GLY A 219 -25.05 37.55 -14.91
C GLY A 219 -24.02 38.62 -14.56
N ALA A 220 -24.51 39.83 -14.23
CA ALA A 220 -23.67 40.82 -13.59
C ALA A 220 -23.02 40.22 -12.34
N MET A 221 -21.80 40.67 -12.01
CA MET A 221 -21.01 40.14 -10.90
C MET A 221 -21.75 40.34 -9.57
N GLU A 222 -22.55 39.35 -9.16
CA GLU A 222 -23.44 39.45 -8.01
C GLU A 222 -22.64 39.74 -6.74
N ALA A 223 -23.04 40.79 -6.02
CA ALA A 223 -22.52 41.07 -4.69
C ALA A 223 -22.74 39.87 -3.75
N PHE A 224 -21.81 39.68 -2.82
CA PHE A 224 -21.79 38.52 -1.92
C PHE A 224 -23.14 38.29 -1.21
N ASN A 225 -23.78 37.17 -1.52
CA ASN A 225 -25.07 36.79 -0.95
C ASN A 225 -24.89 35.64 0.05
N LEU A 226 -24.79 35.97 1.34
CA LEU A 226 -24.62 35.01 2.43
C LEU A 226 -25.70 33.91 2.43
N ARG A 227 -26.94 34.23 2.05
CA ARG A 227 -28.04 33.24 1.95
C ARG A 227 -27.84 32.26 0.80
N LYS A 228 -27.26 32.68 -0.35
CA LYS A 228 -26.86 31.75 -1.42
C LYS A 228 -25.68 30.87 -1.00
N ALA A 229 -24.67 31.43 -0.32
CA ALA A 229 -23.55 30.66 0.21
C ALA A 229 -24.00 29.58 1.23
N LEU A 230 -24.86 29.94 2.17
CA LEU A 230 -25.44 29.00 3.15
C LEU A 230 -26.35 27.95 2.52
N ARG A 231 -27.00 28.23 1.37
CA ARG A 231 -27.68 27.20 0.57
C ARG A 231 -26.70 26.26 -0.14
N GLY A 232 -25.51 26.74 -0.53
CA GLY A 232 -24.43 25.91 -1.07
C GLY A 232 -23.99 24.80 -0.12
N LEU A 233 -23.93 25.08 1.19
CA LEU A 233 -23.68 24.07 2.24
C LEU A 233 -24.77 23.00 2.38
N ARG A 234 -25.95 23.20 1.78
CA ARG A 234 -27.03 22.22 1.69
C ARG A 234 -27.20 21.64 0.28
N ASN A 235 -26.33 21.99 -0.66
CA ASN A 235 -26.35 21.41 -2.00
C ASN A 235 -25.83 19.96 -1.92
N PRO A 236 -26.59 18.95 -2.42
CA PRO A 236 -26.20 17.55 -2.28
C PRO A 236 -24.87 17.21 -2.97
N VAL A 237 -24.50 17.92 -4.05
CA VAL A 237 -23.20 17.74 -4.72
C VAL A 237 -22.07 18.25 -3.84
N VAL A 238 -22.23 19.43 -3.22
CA VAL A 238 -21.21 20.00 -2.32
C VAL A 238 -21.04 19.16 -1.06
N LEU A 239 -22.16 18.70 -0.47
CA LEU A 239 -22.16 17.74 0.64
C LEU A 239 -21.47 16.43 0.25
N PHE A 240 -21.81 15.85 -0.90
CA PHE A 240 -21.19 14.61 -1.37
C PHE A 240 -19.68 14.77 -1.60
N THR A 241 -19.24 15.85 -2.27
CA THR A 241 -17.80 16.13 -2.45
C THR A 241 -17.08 16.37 -1.12
N ALA A 242 -17.68 17.10 -0.18
CA ALA A 242 -17.09 17.33 1.14
C ALA A 242 -17.00 16.03 1.97
N ILE A 243 -18.04 15.19 1.94
CA ILE A 243 -18.06 13.87 2.58
C ILE A 243 -17.02 12.95 1.92
N SER A 244 -16.93 12.90 0.59
CA SER A 244 -15.92 12.09 -0.11
C SER A 244 -14.49 12.52 0.23
N LEU A 245 -14.19 13.83 0.27
CA LEU A 245 -12.88 14.33 0.66
C LEU A 245 -12.56 14.05 2.13
N GLY A 246 -13.53 14.24 3.04
CA GLY A 246 -13.40 13.89 4.45
C GLY A 246 -13.19 12.40 4.68
N LEU A 247 -13.91 11.53 3.99
CA LEU A 247 -13.73 10.08 4.04
C LEU A 247 -12.37 9.65 3.50
N VAL A 248 -11.87 10.28 2.43
CA VAL A 248 -10.51 10.04 1.93
C VAL A 248 -9.46 10.42 2.98
N GLN A 249 -9.62 11.55 3.68
CA GLN A 249 -8.69 11.96 4.74
C GLN A 249 -8.76 11.05 5.99
N ILE A 250 -9.96 10.65 6.43
CA ILE A 250 -10.14 9.66 7.50
C ILE A 250 -9.47 8.32 7.11
N THR A 251 -9.64 7.87 5.86
CA THR A 251 -9.03 6.62 5.37
C THR A 251 -7.49 6.69 5.33
N ILE A 252 -6.92 7.88 5.14
CA ILE A 252 -5.46 8.10 5.19
C ILE A 252 -4.94 8.07 6.64
N GLN A 253 -5.68 8.60 7.61
CA GLN A 253 -5.29 8.56 9.03
C GLN A 253 -5.51 7.19 9.67
N VAL A 254 -6.63 6.51 9.39
CA VAL A 254 -6.98 5.19 9.96
C VAL A 254 -6.13 4.03 9.40
N ARG A 255 -5.27 4.29 8.40
CA ARG A 255 -4.33 3.30 7.82
C ARG A 255 -2.86 3.56 8.17
N SER A 256 -2.59 4.47 9.10
CA SER A 256 -1.30 4.49 9.81
C SER A 256 -1.13 3.18 10.58
N SER A 257 0.09 2.63 10.57
CA SER A 257 0.42 1.41 11.30
C SER A 257 0.69 1.70 12.78
N ASP A 258 -0.32 2.24 13.47
CA ASP A 258 -0.28 2.50 14.90
C ASP A 258 -0.39 1.17 15.65
N ALA A 259 0.23 1.08 16.83
CA ALA A 259 0.10 -0.11 17.65
C ALA A 259 -1.35 -0.27 18.11
N LEU A 260 -1.88 -1.50 18.10
CA LEU A 260 -3.21 -1.79 18.64
C LEU A 260 -3.32 -1.24 20.08
N PRO A 261 -4.45 -0.61 20.45
CA PRO A 261 -4.67 -0.13 21.81
C PRO A 261 -4.34 -1.22 22.85
N ARG A 262 -3.63 -0.82 23.91
CA ARG A 262 -3.16 -1.71 25.00
C ARG A 262 -2.23 -2.87 24.59
N ALA A 263 -1.83 -3.06 23.33
CA ALA A 263 -0.99 -4.20 22.94
C ALA A 263 0.37 -4.26 23.64
N HIS A 264 1.01 -3.12 23.90
CA HIS A 264 2.21 -3.04 24.75
C HIS A 264 1.92 -3.60 26.15
N GLN A 265 0.87 -3.07 26.81
CA GLN A 265 0.43 -3.48 28.14
C GLN A 265 0.16 -4.99 28.22
N THR A 266 -0.52 -5.55 27.21
CA THR A 266 -0.82 -6.99 27.14
C THR A 266 0.43 -7.85 27.07
N LEU A 267 1.36 -7.54 26.17
CA LEU A 267 2.58 -8.34 26.01
C LEU A 267 3.53 -8.17 27.21
N SER A 268 3.65 -6.97 27.76
CA SER A 268 4.39 -6.72 29.00
C SER A 268 3.81 -7.46 30.20
N TYR A 269 2.48 -7.55 30.32
CA TYR A 269 1.82 -8.34 31.36
C TYR A 269 2.13 -9.83 31.22
N LEU A 270 1.97 -10.41 30.02
CA LEU A 270 2.27 -11.82 29.76
C LEU A 270 3.74 -12.16 30.10
N GLN A 271 4.69 -11.30 29.71
CA GLN A 271 6.11 -11.47 30.05
C GLN A 271 6.39 -11.33 31.55
N ALA A 272 5.85 -10.31 32.22
CA ALA A 272 6.01 -10.10 33.65
C ALA A 272 5.46 -11.27 34.48
N GLN A 273 4.34 -11.84 34.03
CA GLN A 273 3.67 -13.00 34.63
C GLN A 273 4.28 -14.35 34.21
N ARG A 274 5.26 -14.37 33.30
CA ARG A 274 5.83 -15.58 32.68
C ARG A 274 4.79 -16.51 32.05
N ILE A 275 3.68 -15.94 31.57
CA ILE A 275 2.67 -16.68 30.82
C ILE A 275 3.25 -16.92 29.41
N PRO A 276 3.40 -18.19 28.96
CA PRO A 276 3.95 -18.47 27.65
C PRO A 276 2.96 -18.02 26.56
N PHE A 277 3.46 -17.30 25.56
CA PHE A 277 2.68 -16.89 24.40
C PHE A 277 3.52 -16.99 23.11
N ILE A 278 2.83 -17.03 21.98
CA ILE A 278 3.40 -16.90 20.64
C ILE A 278 2.49 -16.01 19.78
N LEU A 279 3.05 -15.40 18.75
CA LEU A 279 2.33 -14.61 17.76
C LEU A 279 2.22 -15.42 16.46
N LEU A 280 0.99 -15.78 16.08
CA LEU A 280 0.70 -16.65 14.93
C LEU A 280 0.02 -15.88 13.79
N THR A 281 0.68 -15.79 12.63
CA THR A 281 0.22 -15.00 11.48
C THR A 281 0.29 -15.77 10.16
N ASN A 282 -0.69 -15.55 9.29
CA ASN A 282 -0.69 -16.02 7.89
C ASN A 282 0.16 -15.11 6.97
N GLY A 283 0.64 -13.96 7.47
CA GLY A 283 1.59 -13.13 6.75
C GLY A 283 3.01 -13.73 6.72
N GLY A 284 3.77 -13.43 5.67
CA GLY A 284 5.13 -13.93 5.51
C GLY A 284 5.96 -13.19 4.44
N GLY A 285 7.03 -13.82 3.98
CA GLY A 285 7.93 -13.30 2.93
C GLY A 285 9.21 -12.63 3.43
N LYS A 286 9.45 -12.65 4.74
CA LYS A 286 10.64 -12.14 5.43
C LYS A 286 11.02 -13.10 6.54
N HIS A 287 12.29 -13.16 6.92
CA HIS A 287 12.72 -14.00 8.04
C HIS A 287 12.17 -13.48 9.37
N GLU A 288 11.88 -14.38 10.31
CA GLU A 288 11.24 -14.06 11.59
C GLU A 288 12.02 -12.98 12.37
N SER A 289 13.35 -12.95 12.28
CA SER A 289 14.17 -11.94 12.95
C SER A 289 13.91 -10.50 12.49
N GLU A 290 13.65 -10.30 11.19
CA GLU A 290 13.31 -8.98 10.65
C GLU A 290 11.93 -8.53 11.16
N ARG A 291 10.98 -9.46 11.18
CA ARG A 291 9.61 -9.22 11.65
C ARG A 291 9.55 -8.95 13.15
N VAL A 292 10.33 -9.69 13.94
CA VAL A 292 10.50 -9.50 15.39
C VAL A 292 11.16 -8.15 15.71
N ALA A 293 12.19 -7.73 14.95
CA ALA A 293 12.83 -6.43 15.14
C ALA A 293 11.86 -5.26 14.88
N ASP A 294 11.06 -5.34 13.82
CA ASP A 294 10.04 -4.33 13.50
C ASP A 294 8.91 -4.30 14.55
N LEU A 295 8.42 -5.47 14.99
CA LEU A 295 7.34 -5.54 15.99
C LEU A 295 7.82 -5.09 17.37
N SER A 296 9.01 -5.50 17.81
CA SER A 296 9.58 -5.07 19.10
C SER A 296 9.75 -3.55 19.16
N ARG A 297 10.18 -2.93 18.05
CA ARG A 297 10.31 -1.46 17.93
C ARG A 297 8.96 -0.75 18.02
N LYS A 298 7.91 -1.30 17.37
CA LYS A 298 6.56 -0.72 17.35
C LYS A 298 5.79 -0.90 18.66
N LEU A 299 5.94 -2.06 19.29
CA LEU A 299 5.22 -2.44 20.51
C LEU A 299 6.00 -2.07 21.78
N GLN A 300 7.27 -1.67 21.66
CA GLN A 300 8.17 -1.35 22.79
C GLN A 300 8.30 -2.51 23.80
N VAL A 301 8.22 -3.75 23.31
CA VAL A 301 8.39 -4.98 24.10
C VAL A 301 9.46 -5.84 23.42
N PRO A 302 10.46 -6.37 24.13
CA PRO A 302 11.44 -7.28 23.55
C PRO A 302 10.78 -8.61 23.18
N LEU A 303 10.78 -8.97 21.90
CA LEU A 303 10.28 -10.24 21.39
C LEU A 303 11.45 -11.08 20.85
N ASP A 304 11.29 -12.40 20.86
CA ASP A 304 12.26 -13.36 20.35
C ASP A 304 11.69 -14.15 19.16
N THR A 305 12.54 -14.70 18.30
CA THR A 305 12.11 -15.50 17.13
C THR A 305 11.45 -16.83 17.52
N SER A 306 11.68 -17.35 18.74
CA SER A 306 10.91 -18.49 19.27
C SER A 306 9.45 -18.15 19.52
N MET A 307 9.12 -16.88 19.78
CA MET A 307 7.75 -16.39 20.01
C MET A 307 6.96 -16.12 18.72
N PHE A 308 7.55 -16.33 17.53
CA PHE A 308 6.94 -15.91 16.27
C PHE A 308 6.71 -17.08 15.29
N VAL A 309 5.51 -17.16 14.72
CA VAL A 309 5.14 -18.15 13.70
C VAL A 309 4.43 -17.43 12.55
N GLN A 310 5.11 -17.36 11.41
CA GLN A 310 4.62 -16.93 10.11
C GLN A 310 4.08 -18.13 9.32
N SER A 311 3.41 -17.83 8.20
CA SER A 311 2.88 -18.82 7.25
C SER A 311 3.89 -19.90 6.86
N HIS A 312 5.14 -19.50 6.59
CA HIS A 312 6.20 -20.38 6.12
C HIS A 312 7.09 -20.96 7.23
N THR A 313 6.99 -20.51 8.48
CA THR A 313 7.83 -21.02 9.58
C THR A 313 7.72 -22.54 9.79
N PRO A 314 6.55 -23.20 9.59
CA PRO A 314 6.46 -24.67 9.63
C PRO A 314 7.35 -25.40 8.61
N PHE A 315 7.81 -24.73 7.54
CA PHE A 315 8.78 -25.32 6.61
C PHE A 315 10.18 -25.48 7.22
N ALA A 316 10.48 -24.84 8.36
CA ALA A 316 11.73 -25.03 9.08
C ALA A 316 11.91 -26.45 9.66
N ASP A 317 10.81 -27.17 9.94
CA ASP A 317 10.82 -28.54 10.48
C ASP A 317 10.86 -29.62 9.36
N MET A 318 11.01 -29.22 8.09
CA MET A 318 11.00 -30.11 6.92
C MET A 318 12.37 -30.76 6.65
N ASP A 319 12.97 -31.37 7.67
CA ASP A 319 14.31 -31.95 7.63
C ASP A 319 14.54 -32.94 6.46
N GLN A 320 13.50 -33.69 6.06
CA GLN A 320 13.54 -34.66 4.96
C GLN A 320 13.80 -34.05 3.57
N TYR A 321 13.75 -32.72 3.44
CA TYR A 321 14.03 -31.96 2.22
C TYR A 321 15.26 -31.06 2.30
N LYS A 322 15.85 -30.84 3.49
CA LYS A 322 17.00 -29.91 3.65
C LYS A 322 18.23 -30.28 2.84
N GLY A 323 18.47 -31.58 2.64
CA GLY A 323 19.55 -32.11 1.79
C GLY A 323 19.19 -32.32 0.32
N LYS A 324 18.04 -31.84 -0.15
CA LYS A 324 17.50 -32.07 -1.50
C LYS A 324 17.37 -30.77 -2.29
N THR A 325 17.05 -30.86 -3.58
CA THR A 325 16.77 -29.68 -4.42
C THR A 325 15.30 -29.29 -4.26
N VAL A 326 15.04 -28.11 -3.68
CA VAL A 326 13.68 -27.62 -3.45
C VAL A 326 13.39 -26.40 -4.30
N MET A 327 12.16 -26.30 -4.80
CA MET A 327 11.68 -25.09 -5.47
C MET A 327 10.95 -24.19 -4.48
N VAL A 328 11.39 -22.95 -4.33
CA VAL A 328 10.75 -21.93 -3.50
C VAL A 328 10.08 -20.90 -4.40
N VAL A 329 8.81 -20.65 -4.15
CA VAL A 329 7.94 -19.80 -4.98
C VAL A 329 7.41 -18.61 -4.17
N GLY A 330 7.43 -17.45 -4.81
CA GLY A 330 6.85 -16.20 -4.33
C GLY A 330 7.70 -15.42 -3.31
N GLY A 331 7.15 -14.28 -2.89
CA GLY A 331 7.89 -13.24 -2.15
C GLY A 331 8.38 -12.10 -3.04
N ASP A 332 9.11 -11.16 -2.44
CA ASP A 332 9.81 -10.11 -3.20
C ASP A 332 11.24 -10.56 -3.50
N GLU A 333 11.69 -10.38 -4.75
CA GLU A 333 13.04 -10.73 -5.22
C GLU A 333 13.40 -12.19 -4.85
N ASP A 334 14.55 -12.45 -4.23
CA ASP A 334 14.93 -13.77 -3.72
C ASP A 334 14.83 -13.91 -2.19
N LYS A 335 14.07 -13.03 -1.50
CA LYS A 335 13.97 -13.04 -0.02
C LYS A 335 13.49 -14.38 0.54
N CYS A 336 12.51 -15.02 -0.11
CA CYS A 336 12.04 -16.34 0.31
C CYS A 336 13.11 -17.44 0.12
N ARG A 337 14.05 -17.27 -0.81
CA ARG A 337 15.23 -18.15 -0.93
C ARG A 337 16.12 -18.02 0.31
N HIS A 338 16.44 -16.79 0.73
CA HIS A 338 17.24 -16.55 1.94
C HIS A 338 16.56 -17.09 3.21
N VAL A 339 15.22 -17.03 3.30
CA VAL A 339 14.46 -17.65 4.41
C VAL A 339 14.62 -19.17 4.39
N ALA A 340 14.48 -19.83 3.23
CA ALA A 340 14.69 -21.27 3.11
C ALA A 340 16.15 -21.67 3.43
N GLU A 341 17.13 -20.90 2.95
CA GLU A 341 18.55 -21.11 3.25
C GLU A 341 18.83 -20.98 4.76
N ALA A 342 18.22 -20.00 5.44
CA ALA A 342 18.30 -19.83 6.89
C ALA A 342 17.62 -20.98 7.68
N TYR A 343 16.58 -21.61 7.12
CA TYR A 343 15.97 -22.82 7.67
C TYR A 343 16.81 -24.09 7.41
N GLY A 344 17.90 -23.99 6.64
CA GLY A 344 18.86 -25.06 6.38
C GLY A 344 18.63 -25.85 5.09
N PHE A 345 17.77 -25.37 4.17
CA PHE A 345 17.66 -25.94 2.83
C PHE A 345 18.92 -25.62 2.01
N LYS A 346 19.64 -26.66 1.56
CA LYS A 346 20.96 -26.50 0.93
C LYS A 346 20.92 -26.09 -0.55
N THR A 347 19.93 -26.58 -1.30
CA THR A 347 19.82 -26.34 -2.74
C THR A 347 18.43 -25.79 -3.04
N VAL A 348 18.35 -24.46 -3.16
CA VAL A 348 17.08 -23.76 -3.38
C VAL A 348 17.04 -23.13 -4.78
N VAL A 349 16.06 -23.54 -5.58
CA VAL A 349 15.76 -23.02 -6.92
C VAL A 349 14.49 -22.18 -6.86
N THR A 350 14.39 -21.14 -7.69
CA THR A 350 13.18 -20.32 -7.87
C THR A 350 12.71 -20.38 -9.33
N PRO A 351 11.41 -20.13 -9.61
CA PRO A 351 10.92 -19.99 -10.99
C PRO A 351 11.67 -18.92 -11.81
N GLY A 352 12.15 -17.85 -11.15
CA GLY A 352 13.00 -16.84 -11.76
C GLY A 352 14.33 -17.39 -12.29
N ASP A 353 14.99 -18.31 -11.56
CA ASP A 353 16.25 -18.92 -12.00
C ASP A 353 16.04 -19.75 -13.28
N ILE A 354 14.90 -20.45 -13.35
CA ILE A 354 14.51 -21.25 -14.50
C ILE A 354 14.21 -20.34 -15.71
N LEU A 355 13.44 -19.25 -15.51
CA LEU A 355 13.18 -18.26 -16.56
C LEU A 355 14.48 -17.58 -17.07
N ALA A 356 15.41 -17.26 -16.17
CA ALA A 356 16.67 -16.62 -16.52
C ALA A 356 17.60 -17.53 -17.34
N ALA A 357 17.58 -18.84 -17.07
CA ALA A 357 18.33 -19.85 -17.82
C ALA A 357 17.63 -20.27 -19.13
N TYR A 358 16.29 -20.37 -19.12
CA TYR A 358 15.46 -20.85 -20.24
C TYR A 358 14.26 -19.90 -20.47
N PRO A 359 14.46 -18.74 -21.13
CA PRO A 359 13.40 -17.74 -21.34
C PRO A 359 12.12 -18.25 -22.03
N ASP A 360 12.25 -19.27 -22.88
CA ASP A 360 11.14 -19.84 -23.66
C ASP A 360 10.21 -20.74 -22.84
N VAL A 361 10.56 -21.07 -21.58
CA VAL A 361 9.68 -21.79 -20.66
C VAL A 361 8.38 -21.01 -20.36
N TRP A 362 8.46 -19.68 -20.40
CA TRP A 362 7.33 -18.77 -20.26
C TRP A 362 7.59 -17.46 -21.04
N PRO A 363 7.34 -17.45 -22.35
CA PRO A 363 7.75 -16.34 -23.23
C PRO A 363 7.01 -15.03 -22.92
N PHE A 364 5.90 -15.08 -22.19
CA PHE A 364 5.09 -13.92 -21.82
C PHE A 364 5.72 -13.02 -20.74
N SER A 365 6.87 -13.42 -20.17
CA SER A 365 7.59 -12.65 -19.14
C SER A 365 9.02 -12.27 -19.55
N GLN A 366 9.36 -12.33 -20.84
CA GLN A 366 10.68 -11.90 -21.34
C GLN A 366 11.01 -10.44 -20.97
N GLN A 367 10.01 -9.54 -20.93
CA GLN A 367 10.13 -8.16 -20.46
C GLN A 367 10.51 -8.03 -18.97
N LEU A 368 10.31 -9.08 -18.17
CA LEU A 368 10.69 -9.13 -16.76
C LEU A 368 12.10 -9.73 -16.55
N LEU A 369 12.74 -10.29 -17.59
CA LEU A 369 14.11 -10.82 -17.49
C LEU A 369 15.13 -9.83 -16.90
N PRO A 370 15.13 -8.52 -17.23
CA PRO A 370 16.06 -7.57 -16.60
C PRO A 370 15.85 -7.44 -15.09
N TYR A 371 14.62 -7.58 -14.60
CA TYR A 371 14.30 -7.60 -13.17
C TYR A 371 14.79 -8.90 -12.53
N TYR A 372 14.39 -10.07 -13.06
CA TYR A 372 14.82 -11.37 -12.52
C TYR A 372 16.35 -11.51 -12.47
N LYS A 373 17.06 -11.11 -13.53
CA LYS A 373 18.53 -11.18 -13.62
C LYS A 373 19.29 -10.41 -12.52
N THR A 374 18.63 -9.55 -11.73
CA THR A 374 19.26 -8.88 -10.59
C THR A 374 19.42 -9.77 -9.34
N PHE A 375 18.65 -10.86 -9.20
CA PHE A 375 18.64 -11.73 -8.01
C PHE A 375 18.59 -13.24 -8.32
N THR A 376 18.52 -13.64 -9.59
CA THR A 376 18.59 -15.06 -9.98
C THR A 376 20.01 -15.63 -9.88
N ARG A 377 20.09 -16.93 -9.59
CA ARG A 377 21.34 -17.69 -9.48
C ARG A 377 21.38 -18.79 -10.55
N PRO A 378 22.58 -19.28 -10.97
CA PRO A 378 22.68 -20.41 -11.89
C PRO A 378 21.97 -21.66 -11.33
N LEU A 379 21.35 -22.43 -12.22
CA LEU A 379 20.70 -23.69 -11.85
C LEU A 379 21.75 -24.74 -11.43
N PRO A 380 21.45 -25.62 -10.45
CA PRO A 380 22.39 -26.65 -9.99
C PRO A 380 22.57 -27.80 -11.00
N ALA A 381 21.69 -27.89 -12.00
CA ALA A 381 21.74 -28.80 -13.14
C ALA A 381 21.02 -28.15 -14.34
N PRO A 382 21.35 -28.49 -15.59
CA PRO A 382 20.64 -28.01 -16.77
C PRO A 382 19.23 -28.61 -16.85
N ILE A 383 18.37 -28.04 -17.69
CA ILE A 383 17.15 -28.70 -18.17
C ILE A 383 17.47 -29.30 -19.55
N ASP A 384 17.54 -30.62 -19.63
CA ASP A 384 17.87 -31.36 -20.86
C ASP A 384 16.91 -32.54 -21.09
N PRO A 385 15.93 -32.39 -21.99
CA PRO A 385 15.02 -33.48 -22.37
C PRO A 385 15.71 -34.68 -23.03
N SER A 386 16.91 -34.50 -23.61
CA SER A 386 17.67 -35.59 -24.24
C SER A 386 18.47 -36.43 -23.25
N SER A 387 18.73 -35.92 -22.05
CA SER A 387 19.45 -36.61 -20.98
C SER A 387 18.79 -36.44 -19.59
N PRO A 388 17.55 -36.96 -19.38
CA PRO A 388 16.77 -36.74 -18.15
C PRO A 388 17.48 -37.12 -16.85
N SER A 389 18.38 -38.11 -16.87
CA SER A 389 19.16 -38.54 -15.70
C SER A 389 20.14 -37.48 -15.18
N SER A 390 20.49 -36.49 -16.00
CA SER A 390 21.33 -35.34 -15.66
C SER A 390 20.56 -34.02 -15.57
N SER A 391 19.26 -34.03 -15.91
CA SER A 391 18.41 -32.85 -15.90
C SER A 391 17.99 -32.46 -14.48
N LEU A 392 17.62 -31.18 -14.31
CA LEU A 392 17.23 -30.58 -13.04
C LEU A 392 16.02 -31.30 -12.43
N ARG A 393 16.24 -31.98 -11.30
CA ARG A 393 15.17 -32.56 -10.47
C ARG A 393 14.79 -31.63 -9.33
N ILE A 394 13.48 -31.44 -9.13
CA ILE A 394 12.89 -30.80 -7.96
C ILE A 394 12.27 -31.88 -7.06
N ASP A 395 12.65 -31.89 -5.77
CA ASP A 395 12.22 -32.90 -4.79
C ASP A 395 11.03 -32.45 -3.91
N ALA A 396 10.77 -31.15 -3.83
CA ALA A 396 9.59 -30.54 -3.18
C ALA A 396 9.36 -29.11 -3.70
N VAL A 397 8.10 -28.65 -3.68
CA VAL A 397 7.73 -27.28 -4.06
C VAL A 397 7.08 -26.58 -2.87
N PHE A 398 7.61 -25.41 -2.49
CA PHE A 398 7.12 -24.61 -1.37
C PHE A 398 6.75 -23.20 -1.83
N VAL A 399 5.47 -22.86 -1.76
CA VAL A 399 4.98 -21.49 -1.96
C VAL A 399 5.10 -20.76 -0.61
N TYR A 400 6.20 -20.04 -0.42
CA TYR A 400 6.55 -19.36 0.84
C TYR A 400 5.75 -18.07 1.07
N ASN A 401 5.36 -17.40 0.00
CA ASN A 401 4.56 -16.18 0.05
C ASN A 401 3.80 -15.99 -1.28
N ASP A 402 2.95 -14.97 -1.35
CA ASP A 402 2.32 -14.51 -2.60
C ASP A 402 3.33 -14.42 -3.76
N PRO A 403 3.10 -15.09 -4.90
CA PRO A 403 3.93 -14.93 -6.08
C PRO A 403 3.70 -13.60 -6.78
N ARG A 404 4.65 -13.21 -7.65
CA ARG A 404 4.67 -11.89 -8.32
C ARG A 404 4.37 -11.99 -9.81
N ASP A 405 4.61 -13.14 -10.42
CA ASP A 405 4.28 -13.45 -11.81
C ASP A 405 3.51 -14.77 -11.85
N TRP A 406 2.22 -14.70 -11.59
CA TRP A 406 1.37 -15.89 -11.49
C TRP A 406 1.38 -16.74 -12.77
N GLY A 407 1.69 -16.16 -13.93
CA GLY A 407 1.85 -16.89 -15.19
C GLY A 407 3.08 -17.79 -15.16
N LEU A 408 4.25 -17.20 -14.89
CA LEU A 408 5.51 -17.94 -14.72
C LEU A 408 5.38 -18.97 -13.59
N ASP A 409 4.99 -18.50 -12.41
CA ASP A 409 4.96 -19.29 -11.19
C ASP A 409 4.01 -20.50 -11.35
N ALA A 410 2.83 -20.33 -11.97
CA ALA A 410 1.93 -21.44 -12.25
C ALA A 410 2.42 -22.38 -13.36
N GLN A 411 3.01 -21.85 -14.44
CA GLN A 411 3.56 -22.66 -15.53
C GLN A 411 4.66 -23.61 -15.01
N ILE A 412 5.63 -23.09 -14.26
CA ILE A 412 6.72 -23.89 -13.71
C ILE A 412 6.20 -24.92 -12.71
N ILE A 413 5.29 -24.56 -11.80
CA ILE A 413 4.68 -25.55 -10.87
C ILE A 413 3.97 -26.65 -11.65
N LYS A 414 3.18 -26.29 -12.68
CA LYS A 414 2.46 -27.26 -13.53
C LYS A 414 3.43 -28.19 -14.27
N ASP A 415 4.53 -27.68 -14.82
CA ASP A 415 5.55 -28.50 -15.49
C ASP A 415 6.23 -29.47 -14.50
N VAL A 416 6.59 -28.99 -13.31
CA VAL A 416 7.15 -29.83 -12.23
C VAL A 416 6.17 -30.93 -11.80
N LEU A 417 4.88 -30.63 -11.67
CA LEU A 417 3.85 -31.59 -11.23
C LEU A 417 3.41 -32.60 -12.31
N LEU A 418 3.70 -32.33 -13.59
CA LEU A 418 3.46 -33.25 -14.70
C LEU A 418 4.72 -34.04 -15.11
N SER A 419 5.90 -33.65 -14.64
CA SER A 419 7.18 -34.33 -14.93
C SER A 419 7.23 -35.79 -14.48
N GLU A 420 8.22 -36.54 -14.96
CA GLU A 420 8.63 -37.81 -14.38
C GLU A 420 9.51 -37.53 -13.13
N ARG A 421 9.09 -38.00 -11.94
CA ARG A 421 9.89 -37.92 -10.69
C ARG A 421 10.43 -36.51 -10.32
N GLY A 422 9.80 -35.44 -10.79
CA GLY A 422 10.26 -34.05 -10.55
C GLY A 422 11.33 -33.55 -11.53
N ILE A 423 11.67 -34.32 -12.58
CA ILE A 423 12.74 -34.00 -13.54
C ILE A 423 12.21 -33.05 -14.62
N LEU A 424 12.66 -31.80 -14.61
CA LEU A 424 12.27 -30.82 -15.61
C LEU A 424 12.72 -31.21 -17.02
N GLY A 425 11.90 -30.86 -18.01
CA GLY A 425 12.07 -31.29 -19.41
C GLY A 425 11.44 -32.64 -19.74
N THR A 426 10.76 -33.30 -18.78
CA THR A 426 10.05 -34.57 -18.99
C THR A 426 8.54 -34.43 -18.79
N LEU A 427 7.79 -35.44 -19.24
CA LEU A 427 6.36 -35.62 -18.94
C LEU A 427 6.16 -37.08 -18.50
N SER A 428 5.54 -37.31 -17.34
CA SER A 428 5.29 -38.68 -16.88
C SER A 428 4.30 -39.41 -17.80
N ALA A 429 4.67 -40.64 -18.20
CA ALA A 429 3.82 -41.52 -18.98
C ALA A 429 2.58 -42.03 -18.23
N LYS A 430 2.50 -41.82 -16.90
CA LYS A 430 1.31 -42.14 -16.09
C LYS A 430 0.21 -41.08 -16.18
N ASN A 431 0.53 -39.87 -16.61
CA ASN A 431 -0.44 -38.77 -16.67
C ASN A 431 -1.60 -39.11 -17.61
N GLY A 432 -2.81 -39.19 -17.07
CA GLY A 432 -4.02 -39.54 -17.82
C GLY A 432 -4.34 -41.03 -17.88
N ASP A 433 -3.54 -41.93 -17.29
CA ASP A 433 -3.85 -43.36 -17.23
C ASP A 433 -5.05 -43.62 -16.32
N ALA A 434 -6.20 -43.90 -16.92
CA ALA A 434 -7.46 -44.14 -16.24
C ALA A 434 -7.46 -45.38 -15.31
N ASN A 435 -6.45 -46.25 -15.41
CA ASN A 435 -6.31 -47.44 -14.55
C ASN A 435 -5.60 -47.12 -13.22
N LEU A 436 -4.99 -45.94 -13.09
CA LEU A 436 -4.25 -45.52 -11.90
C LEU A 436 -5.07 -44.55 -11.03
N PRO A 437 -4.83 -44.51 -9.70
CA PRO A 437 -5.41 -43.50 -8.81
C PRO A 437 -5.15 -42.09 -9.34
N ASN A 438 -6.11 -41.18 -9.21
CA ASN A 438 -6.03 -39.81 -9.73
C ASN A 438 -5.71 -39.72 -11.23
N LYS A 439 -6.07 -40.74 -12.02
CA LYS A 439 -5.64 -40.94 -13.42
C LYS A 439 -4.12 -40.85 -13.63
N GLY A 440 -3.36 -41.36 -12.67
CA GLY A 440 -1.89 -41.38 -12.68
C GLY A 440 -1.20 -40.02 -12.49
N TYR A 441 -1.94 -38.90 -12.47
CA TYR A 441 -1.41 -37.59 -12.16
C TYR A 441 -0.88 -37.55 -10.71
N GLN A 442 0.37 -37.10 -10.56
CA GLN A 442 1.12 -37.13 -9.29
C GLN A 442 1.32 -38.55 -8.71
N GLN A 443 1.36 -39.60 -9.55
CA GLN A 443 1.60 -41.00 -9.15
C GLN A 443 2.96 -41.57 -9.66
N ASP A 444 3.90 -40.70 -10.01
CA ASP A 444 5.22 -41.03 -10.54
C ASP A 444 6.37 -40.40 -9.75
N GLY A 445 6.17 -40.23 -8.45
CA GLY A 445 7.15 -39.60 -7.57
C GLY A 445 7.38 -38.11 -7.84
N GLN A 446 6.42 -37.43 -8.46
CA GLN A 446 6.45 -35.96 -8.59
C GLN A 446 6.51 -35.30 -7.20
N PRO A 447 7.20 -34.16 -7.08
CA PRO A 447 7.40 -33.51 -5.80
C PRO A 447 6.08 -33.01 -5.20
N PRO A 448 5.90 -33.12 -3.87
CA PRO A 448 4.74 -32.55 -3.19
C PRO A 448 4.75 -31.02 -3.24
N LEU A 449 3.55 -30.45 -3.36
CA LEU A 449 3.30 -29.01 -3.38
C LEU A 449 2.76 -28.54 -2.03
N TYR A 450 3.46 -27.60 -1.40
CA TYR A 450 3.09 -26.97 -0.14
C TYR A 450 2.73 -25.49 -0.34
N PHE A 451 1.58 -25.08 0.20
CA PHE A 451 1.21 -23.68 0.39
C PHE A 451 1.37 -23.31 1.86
N SER A 452 1.85 -22.10 2.13
CA SER A 452 2.09 -21.57 3.48
C SER A 452 0.91 -20.76 4.02
N ASN A 453 0.08 -20.19 3.14
CA ASN A 453 -1.03 -19.31 3.50
C ASN A 453 -2.29 -19.65 2.66
N PRO A 454 -3.47 -19.88 3.27
CA PRO A 454 -4.69 -20.18 2.56
C PRO A 454 -5.55 -18.95 2.23
N ASP A 455 -5.18 -17.77 2.72
CA ASP A 455 -6.03 -16.58 2.68
C ASP A 455 -6.31 -16.15 1.23
N LEU A 456 -7.57 -16.29 0.81
CA LEU A 456 -8.03 -15.85 -0.51
C LEU A 456 -7.93 -14.33 -0.66
N LEU A 457 -8.28 -13.59 0.40
CA LEU A 457 -8.29 -12.14 0.45
C LEU A 457 -7.54 -11.63 1.68
N TRP A 458 -6.78 -10.54 1.54
CA TRP A 458 -6.12 -9.85 2.63
C TRP A 458 -6.22 -8.33 2.54
N ALA A 459 -6.01 -7.66 3.67
CA ALA A 459 -6.08 -6.21 3.81
C ALA A 459 -4.74 -5.54 3.43
N ALA A 460 -4.62 -5.13 2.17
CA ALA A 460 -3.49 -4.33 1.69
C ALA A 460 -3.72 -2.81 1.89
N LYS A 461 -2.74 -1.98 1.52
CA LYS A 461 -2.86 -0.51 1.54
C LYS A 461 -4.04 0.01 0.69
N TYR A 462 -4.43 -0.72 -0.37
CA TYR A 462 -5.53 -0.36 -1.27
C TYR A 462 -6.90 -0.43 -0.55
N HIS A 463 -7.86 0.40 -0.98
CA HIS A 463 -9.11 0.57 -0.23
C HIS A 463 -10.01 -0.68 -0.20
N LEU A 464 -9.90 -1.58 -1.19
CA LEU A 464 -10.56 -2.88 -1.22
C LEU A 464 -9.59 -4.05 -0.91
N PRO A 465 -10.06 -5.16 -0.31
CA PRO A 465 -9.27 -6.38 -0.11
C PRO A 465 -8.59 -6.84 -1.40
N ARG A 466 -7.37 -7.36 -1.31
CA ARG A 466 -6.59 -7.88 -2.45
C ARG A 466 -6.49 -9.39 -2.38
N LEU A 467 -6.29 -10.05 -3.52
CA LEU A 467 -6.00 -11.48 -3.54
C LEU A 467 -4.72 -11.76 -2.75
N GLY A 468 -4.76 -12.81 -1.92
CA GLY A 468 -3.60 -13.38 -1.23
C GLY A 468 -3.12 -14.67 -1.90
N GLN A 469 -2.27 -15.41 -1.20
CA GLN A 469 -1.74 -16.70 -1.68
C GLN A 469 -2.85 -17.73 -1.94
N GLY A 470 -3.97 -17.67 -1.22
CA GLY A 470 -5.16 -18.46 -1.53
C GLY A 470 -5.72 -18.14 -2.91
N GLY A 471 -5.67 -16.89 -3.36
CA GLY A 471 -6.07 -16.50 -4.73
C GLY A 471 -5.16 -17.09 -5.80
N PHE A 472 -3.84 -17.15 -5.55
CA PHE A 472 -2.91 -17.85 -6.44
C PHE A 472 -3.17 -19.36 -6.45
N ARG A 473 -3.46 -19.95 -5.29
CA ARG A 473 -3.83 -21.36 -5.15
C ARG A 473 -5.07 -21.71 -5.98
N GLU A 474 -6.15 -20.94 -5.86
CA GLU A 474 -7.36 -21.13 -6.67
C GLU A 474 -7.09 -20.97 -8.18
N ALA A 475 -6.26 -20.01 -8.58
CA ALA A 475 -5.87 -19.83 -9.98
C ALA A 475 -5.07 -21.04 -10.51
N LEU A 476 -4.12 -21.57 -9.74
CA LEU A 476 -3.37 -22.78 -10.09
C LEU A 476 -4.29 -24.00 -10.15
N GLU A 477 -5.25 -24.14 -9.24
CA GLU A 477 -6.25 -25.22 -9.25
C GLU A 477 -7.14 -25.15 -10.50
N GLY A 478 -7.53 -23.95 -10.92
CA GLY A 478 -8.25 -23.73 -12.18
C GLY A 478 -7.43 -24.15 -13.41
N ILE A 479 -6.14 -23.78 -13.46
CA ILE A 479 -5.21 -24.21 -14.52
C ILE A 479 -5.05 -25.73 -14.52
N TRP A 480 -4.82 -26.33 -13.34
CA TRP A 480 -4.68 -27.78 -13.19
C TRP A 480 -5.94 -28.53 -13.64
N ALA A 481 -7.12 -28.07 -13.25
CA ALA A 481 -8.39 -28.65 -13.66
C ALA A 481 -8.61 -28.54 -15.18
N ALA A 482 -8.24 -27.41 -15.80
CA ALA A 482 -8.32 -27.24 -17.25
C ALA A 482 -7.36 -28.16 -18.02
N VAL A 483 -6.16 -28.41 -17.49
CA VAL A 483 -5.14 -29.27 -18.11
C VAL A 483 -5.43 -30.77 -17.91
N THR A 484 -5.97 -31.16 -16.76
CA THR A 484 -6.16 -32.58 -16.38
C THR A 484 -7.60 -33.10 -16.51
N GLY A 485 -8.55 -32.23 -16.83
CA GLY A 485 -10.00 -32.49 -16.76
C GLY A 485 -10.60 -32.26 -15.36
N GLY A 486 -9.77 -32.18 -14.32
CA GLY A 486 -10.17 -31.83 -12.96
C GLY A 486 -11.21 -32.77 -12.35
N GLU A 487 -12.01 -32.25 -11.43
CA GLU A 487 -12.94 -33.09 -10.64
C GLU A 487 -14.00 -33.79 -11.49
N LYS A 488 -14.37 -33.21 -12.65
CA LYS A 488 -15.29 -33.83 -13.63
C LYS A 488 -14.76 -35.16 -14.16
N GLU A 489 -13.43 -35.25 -14.29
CA GLU A 489 -12.71 -36.43 -14.73
C GLU A 489 -12.14 -37.25 -13.55
N GLY A 490 -12.55 -36.95 -12.31
CA GLY A 490 -12.07 -37.63 -11.10
C GLY A 490 -10.64 -37.26 -10.69
N VAL A 491 -10.06 -36.20 -11.25
CA VAL A 491 -8.70 -35.74 -10.96
C VAL A 491 -8.71 -34.57 -9.99
N LYS A 492 -7.85 -34.61 -8.97
CA LYS A 492 -7.63 -33.49 -8.03
C LYS A 492 -6.15 -33.13 -7.93
N LEU A 493 -5.86 -31.85 -7.71
CA LEU A 493 -4.52 -31.38 -7.39
C LEU A 493 -4.16 -31.83 -5.96
N GLN A 494 -3.21 -32.75 -5.82
CA GLN A 494 -2.68 -33.15 -4.53
C GLN A 494 -1.70 -32.08 -4.04
N LYS A 495 -2.04 -31.46 -2.91
CA LYS A 495 -1.30 -30.36 -2.28
C LYS A 495 -1.50 -30.39 -0.78
N VAL A 496 -0.56 -29.82 -0.05
CA VAL A 496 -0.70 -29.54 1.39
C VAL A 496 -0.85 -28.04 1.57
N VAL A 497 -1.83 -27.62 2.37
CA VAL A 497 -2.06 -26.22 2.70
C VAL A 497 -1.79 -26.01 4.19
N MET A 498 -0.92 -25.07 4.50
CA MET A 498 -0.61 -24.58 5.83
C MET A 498 -1.12 -23.14 5.98
N GLY A 499 -0.92 -22.57 7.16
CA GLY A 499 -1.55 -21.34 7.63
C GLY A 499 -2.87 -21.65 8.34
N LYS A 500 -3.33 -20.72 9.18
CA LYS A 500 -4.63 -20.80 9.86
C LYS A 500 -5.75 -20.84 8.79
N PRO A 501 -6.78 -21.71 8.90
CA PRO A 501 -7.15 -22.55 10.04
C PRO A 501 -6.58 -23.99 10.02
N TYR A 502 -5.60 -24.32 9.18
CA TYR A 502 -5.19 -25.71 8.93
C TYR A 502 -4.36 -26.33 10.07
N LYS A 503 -4.68 -27.60 10.39
CA LYS A 503 -4.08 -28.38 11.49
C LYS A 503 -2.54 -28.32 11.58
N PRO A 504 -1.74 -28.47 10.49
CA PRO A 504 -0.28 -28.51 10.59
C PRO A 504 0.34 -27.24 11.20
N THR A 505 -0.30 -26.09 11.01
CA THR A 505 0.15 -24.81 11.58
C THR A 505 -0.12 -24.74 13.08
N TYR A 506 -1.23 -25.30 13.55
CA TYR A 506 -1.53 -25.39 14.98
C TYR A 506 -0.65 -26.44 15.69
N GLU A 507 -0.34 -27.57 15.05
CA GLU A 507 0.64 -28.54 15.57
C GLU A 507 2.04 -27.94 15.73
N PHE A 508 2.48 -27.11 14.77
CA PHE A 508 3.74 -26.40 14.86
C PHE A 508 3.71 -25.30 15.94
N ALA A 509 2.62 -24.53 16.00
CA ALA A 509 2.40 -23.49 17.01
C ALA A 509 2.42 -24.07 18.44
N GLU A 510 1.75 -25.20 18.68
CA GLU A 510 1.76 -25.86 19.99
C GLU A 510 3.16 -26.35 20.38
N LYS A 511 3.89 -27.01 19.48
CA LYS A 511 5.30 -27.41 19.72
C LYS A 511 6.18 -26.21 20.09
N ARG A 512 6.02 -25.08 19.39
CA ARG A 512 6.72 -23.82 19.70
C ARG A 512 6.34 -23.27 21.06
N LEU A 513 5.06 -23.27 21.41
CA LEU A 513 4.58 -22.81 22.72
C LEU A 513 5.10 -23.67 23.88
N ILE A 514 5.13 -24.99 23.72
CA ILE A 514 5.72 -25.94 24.68
C ILE A 514 7.22 -25.68 24.86
N ALA A 515 7.97 -25.55 23.76
CA ALA A 515 9.40 -25.25 23.80
C ALA A 515 9.69 -23.88 24.43
N HIS A 516 8.87 -22.87 24.13
CA HIS A 516 8.97 -21.53 24.72
C HIS A 516 8.70 -21.55 26.23
N ARG A 517 7.66 -22.28 26.69
CA ARG A 517 7.39 -22.49 28.12
C ARG A 517 8.55 -23.18 28.83
N ALA A 518 9.14 -24.21 28.24
CA ALA A 518 10.31 -24.88 28.79
C ALA A 518 11.52 -23.94 28.92
N HIS A 519 11.68 -22.98 28.00
CA HIS A 519 12.69 -21.94 28.11
C HIS A 519 12.40 -20.94 29.24
N LEU A 520 11.14 -20.45 29.36
CA LEU A 520 10.72 -19.53 30.43
C LEU A 520 10.87 -20.11 31.84
N LEU A 521 10.69 -21.42 32.01
CA LEU A 521 10.82 -22.11 33.29
C LEU A 521 12.26 -22.56 33.61
N LYS A 522 13.20 -22.44 32.66
CA LYS A 522 14.59 -22.88 32.82
C LYS A 522 15.28 -22.12 33.96
N GLY A 523 15.77 -22.86 34.97
CA GLY A 523 16.38 -22.28 36.17
C GLY A 523 15.39 -21.98 37.31
N THR A 524 14.09 -22.24 37.12
CA THR A 524 13.13 -22.32 38.23
C THR A 524 13.10 -23.74 38.81
N LYS A 525 12.45 -23.92 39.97
CA LYS A 525 12.18 -25.26 40.55
C LYS A 525 10.93 -25.93 39.97
N GLN A 526 10.29 -25.35 38.94
CA GLN A 526 9.09 -25.90 38.32
C GLN A 526 9.48 -26.71 37.09
N GLU A 527 9.19 -28.02 37.13
CA GLU A 527 9.23 -28.86 35.94
C GLU A 527 8.13 -28.39 34.95
N PRO A 528 8.41 -28.32 33.64
CA PRO A 528 7.43 -27.96 32.63
C PRO A 528 6.42 -29.11 32.43
N GLY A 529 5.37 -29.13 33.26
CA GLY A 529 4.19 -29.97 33.03
C GLY A 529 3.47 -29.58 31.73
N ALA A 530 2.54 -30.45 31.28
CA ALA A 530 1.76 -30.21 30.08
C ALA A 530 1.03 -28.86 30.07
N LEU A 531 0.77 -28.31 28.89
CA LEU A 531 -0.20 -27.23 28.72
C LEU A 531 -1.60 -27.80 29.03
N LYS A 532 -2.43 -27.00 29.72
CA LYS A 532 -3.83 -27.37 30.01
C LYS A 532 -4.77 -26.73 29.01
N SER A 533 -4.65 -25.40 28.89
CA SER A 533 -5.47 -24.55 28.05
C SER A 533 -4.57 -23.67 27.19
N VAL A 534 -4.96 -23.43 25.94
CA VAL A 534 -4.33 -22.45 25.04
C VAL A 534 -5.41 -21.56 24.42
N TYR A 535 -5.27 -20.25 24.59
CA TYR A 535 -6.24 -19.28 24.11
C TYR A 535 -5.79 -18.65 22.78
N MET A 536 -6.41 -19.08 21.68
CA MET A 536 -6.23 -18.50 20.36
C MET A 536 -7.01 -17.18 20.25
N VAL A 537 -6.31 -16.06 20.44
CA VAL A 537 -6.89 -14.71 20.30
C VAL A 537 -6.71 -14.23 18.85
N GLY A 538 -7.80 -13.82 18.21
CA GLY A 538 -7.76 -13.31 16.83
C GLY A 538 -9.01 -12.54 16.43
N ASP A 539 -8.98 -11.95 15.24
CA ASP A 539 -10.02 -11.06 14.72
C ASP A 539 -10.80 -11.64 13.54
N ASN A 540 -10.36 -12.76 12.96
CA ASN A 540 -10.99 -13.38 11.79
C ASN A 540 -11.68 -14.72 12.15
N PRO A 541 -13.04 -14.77 12.17
CA PRO A 541 -13.79 -15.99 12.46
C PRO A 541 -13.46 -17.19 11.57
N ALA A 542 -13.14 -16.96 10.29
CA ALA A 542 -12.88 -18.03 9.32
C ALA A 542 -11.45 -18.60 9.37
N SER A 543 -10.56 -17.99 10.15
CA SER A 543 -9.13 -18.34 10.20
C SER A 543 -8.65 -18.59 11.63
N ASP A 544 -8.78 -17.60 12.51
CA ASP A 544 -8.33 -17.69 13.91
C ASP A 544 -9.27 -18.57 14.74
N ILE A 545 -10.57 -18.25 14.70
CA ILE A 545 -11.59 -18.92 15.50
C ILE A 545 -11.86 -20.32 14.97
N ALA A 546 -12.00 -20.46 13.64
CA ALA A 546 -12.08 -21.76 12.97
C ALA A 546 -10.89 -22.66 13.31
N GLY A 547 -9.67 -22.15 13.26
CA GLY A 547 -8.48 -22.95 13.57
C GLY A 547 -8.37 -23.32 15.04
N GLY A 548 -8.58 -22.36 15.95
CA GLY A 548 -8.56 -22.61 17.39
C GLY A 548 -9.63 -23.59 17.87
N ASN A 549 -10.83 -23.58 17.27
CA ASN A 549 -11.91 -24.51 17.61
C ASN A 549 -11.73 -25.91 17.02
N ASN A 550 -11.19 -26.01 15.79
CA ASN A 550 -11.09 -27.29 15.08
C ASN A 550 -9.77 -28.03 15.39
N TYR A 551 -8.89 -27.46 16.22
CA TYR A 551 -7.60 -28.05 16.51
C TYR A 551 -7.65 -29.02 17.70
N GLU A 552 -7.63 -30.32 17.39
CA GLU A 552 -7.41 -31.38 18.37
C GLU A 552 -5.91 -31.55 18.64
N SER A 553 -5.46 -31.12 19.83
CA SER A 553 -4.07 -31.24 20.26
C SER A 553 -3.68 -32.71 20.51
N PRO A 554 -2.57 -33.21 19.93
CA PRO A 554 -2.05 -34.55 20.22
C PRO A 554 -1.45 -34.68 21.64
N TYR A 555 -1.30 -33.56 22.37
CA TYR A 555 -0.78 -33.53 23.75
C TYR A 555 -1.90 -33.43 24.82
N GLY A 556 -3.17 -33.42 24.42
CA GLY A 556 -4.32 -33.30 25.32
C GLY A 556 -4.63 -31.88 25.84
N THR A 557 -4.05 -30.84 25.23
CA THR A 557 -4.32 -29.42 25.53
C THR A 557 -5.70 -28.98 25.01
N ASP A 558 -6.49 -28.28 25.81
CA ASP A 558 -7.73 -27.62 25.38
C ASP A 558 -7.42 -26.32 24.63
N TRP A 559 -7.76 -26.26 23.34
CA TRP A 559 -7.66 -25.03 22.55
C TRP A 559 -8.98 -24.27 22.54
N ALA A 560 -8.89 -22.99 22.90
CA ALA A 560 -10.02 -22.10 23.13
C ALA A 560 -9.88 -20.84 22.27
N SER A 561 -10.90 -20.48 21.49
CA SER A 561 -10.85 -19.27 20.67
C SER A 561 -11.48 -18.06 21.37
N ILE A 562 -10.82 -16.91 21.28
CA ILE A 562 -11.35 -15.61 21.74
C ILE A 562 -11.33 -14.65 20.56
N LEU A 563 -12.50 -14.08 20.24
CA LEU A 563 -12.67 -13.14 19.14
C LEU A 563 -12.59 -11.70 19.64
N VAL A 564 -11.71 -10.89 19.05
CA VAL A 564 -11.60 -9.45 19.32
C VAL A 564 -12.33 -8.63 18.25
N SER A 565 -12.82 -7.46 18.65
CA SER A 565 -13.62 -6.55 17.80
C SER A 565 -12.78 -5.45 17.12
N THR A 566 -11.44 -5.56 17.18
CA THR A 566 -10.48 -4.57 16.66
C THR A 566 -9.96 -4.86 15.25
N GLY A 567 -10.62 -5.72 14.46
CA GLY A 567 -10.11 -6.19 13.16
C GLY A 567 -11.18 -6.59 12.15
N VAL A 568 -11.05 -7.77 11.54
CA VAL A 568 -11.95 -8.29 10.49
C VAL A 568 -13.38 -8.48 10.98
N TYR A 569 -13.56 -8.94 12.23
CA TYR A 569 -14.88 -9.03 12.86
C TYR A 569 -15.45 -7.65 13.20
N VAL A 570 -16.71 -7.44 12.82
CA VAL A 570 -17.46 -6.21 13.11
C VAL A 570 -18.40 -6.47 14.28
N GLU A 571 -18.27 -5.67 15.33
CA GLU A 571 -19.12 -5.75 16.53
C GLU A 571 -20.61 -5.67 16.17
N GLY A 572 -21.42 -6.49 16.84
CA GLY A 572 -22.86 -6.60 16.58
C GLY A 572 -23.24 -7.48 15.38
N THR A 573 -22.27 -8.02 14.63
CA THR A 573 -22.53 -9.07 13.61
C THR A 573 -22.43 -10.47 14.21
N GLN A 574 -23.10 -11.45 13.61
CA GLN A 574 -22.93 -12.85 13.99
C GLN A 574 -21.66 -13.42 13.33
N PRO A 575 -20.68 -13.94 14.09
CA PRO A 575 -19.46 -14.49 13.51
C PRO A 575 -19.76 -15.82 12.79
N ALA A 576 -19.07 -16.06 11.67
CA ALA A 576 -19.25 -17.26 10.83
C ALA A 576 -18.89 -18.57 11.56
N VAL A 577 -18.01 -18.49 12.56
CA VAL A 577 -17.71 -19.56 13.52
C VAL A 577 -17.83 -18.96 14.92
N GLN A 578 -18.54 -19.64 15.82
CA GLN A 578 -18.76 -19.15 17.18
C GLN A 578 -17.47 -19.32 18.01
N PRO A 579 -16.92 -18.25 18.62
CA PRO A 579 -15.79 -18.35 19.53
C PRO A 579 -16.23 -18.80 20.92
N ARG A 580 -15.28 -19.14 21.81
CA ARG A 580 -15.59 -19.37 23.23
C ARG A 580 -15.99 -18.08 23.95
N GLN A 581 -15.42 -16.94 23.54
CA GLN A 581 -15.76 -15.61 24.05
C GLN A 581 -15.55 -14.54 22.98
N ILE A 582 -16.37 -13.47 23.01
CA ILE A 582 -16.17 -12.23 22.24
C ILE A 582 -15.80 -11.11 23.22
N VAL A 583 -14.81 -10.29 22.87
CA VAL A 583 -14.32 -9.16 23.67
C VAL A 583 -14.03 -7.93 22.81
N GLY A 584 -13.74 -6.79 23.47
CA GLY A 584 -13.32 -5.55 22.82
C GLY A 584 -11.96 -5.72 22.11
N ASP A 585 -10.87 -5.79 22.89
CA ASP A 585 -9.51 -5.91 22.36
C ASP A 585 -8.66 -7.03 22.98
N VAL A 586 -7.38 -7.06 22.61
CA VAL A 586 -6.40 -8.08 23.01
C VAL A 586 -6.06 -8.04 24.52
N TRP A 587 -6.19 -6.89 25.19
CA TRP A 587 -6.06 -6.83 26.65
C TRP A 587 -7.26 -7.48 27.34
N ASP A 588 -8.47 -7.20 26.86
CA ASP A 588 -9.68 -7.78 27.43
C ASP A 588 -9.69 -9.32 27.24
N ALA A 589 -9.18 -9.81 26.11
CA ALA A 589 -9.00 -11.25 25.84
C ALA A 589 -8.07 -11.91 26.87
N VAL A 590 -6.89 -11.33 27.10
CA VAL A 590 -5.90 -11.86 28.06
C VAL A 590 -6.38 -11.73 29.50
N SER A 591 -7.08 -10.64 29.83
CA SER A 591 -7.67 -10.44 31.17
C SER A 591 -8.72 -11.50 31.48
N TRP A 592 -9.63 -11.76 30.53
CA TRP A 592 -10.65 -12.79 30.66
C TRP A 592 -10.03 -14.19 30.76
N ALA A 593 -9.04 -14.52 29.92
CA ALA A 593 -8.36 -15.81 29.98
C ALA A 593 -7.61 -16.03 31.31
N ALA A 594 -6.94 -14.99 31.82
CA ALA A 594 -6.29 -15.03 33.13
C ALA A 594 -7.30 -15.22 34.28
N GLU A 595 -8.47 -14.58 34.20
CA GLU A 595 -9.54 -14.76 35.18
C GLU A 595 -10.14 -16.18 35.15
N GLN A 596 -10.39 -16.75 33.96
CA GLN A 596 -10.88 -18.13 33.80
C GLN A 596 -9.91 -19.17 34.38
N GLU A 597 -8.60 -18.99 34.17
CA GLU A 597 -7.56 -19.87 34.74
C GLU A 597 -7.28 -19.59 36.24
N GLY A 598 -7.94 -18.60 36.84
CA GLY A 598 -7.73 -18.19 38.23
C GLY A 598 -6.32 -17.61 38.48
N TRP A 599 -5.68 -17.06 37.44
CA TRP A 599 -4.29 -16.60 37.47
C TRP A 599 -4.16 -15.30 38.28
N LYS A 600 -3.50 -15.38 39.44
CA LYS A 600 -3.31 -14.26 40.37
C LYS A 600 -1.83 -13.92 40.56
N GLY A 601 -1.32 -13.02 39.69
CA GLY A 601 -0.19 -12.10 39.96
C GLY A 601 1.14 -12.70 40.41
#